data_AF-A0A947FFC3-F1
#
_entry.id   AF-A0A947FFC3-F1
#
_cell.length_a   1.000
_cell.length_b   1.000
_cell.length_c   1.000
_cell.angle_alpha   90.00
_cell.angle_beta   90.00
_cell.angle_gamma   90.00
#
_symmetry.space_group_name_H-M   'P 1'
#
loop_
_entity.id
_entity.type
_entity.pdbx_description
1 polymer ?
#
loop_
_entity_poly.entity_id
_entity_poly.type
_entity_poly.pdbx_seq_one_letter_code
_entity_poly.pdbx_strand_id
1 'polypeptide(L)'
;MYVYHYDEQTLRQIIREVRPEEEEKMMSQFAQDIERKVKSQFAQEIERKVKSQLAQEIERKVRQGALQEGKEEGLREKAVEIARALLDKGMDIGEVSEISGLSEEEIRKLSAH
;
A
#
# COMPACT_ATOMS: atom_id res chain seq x y z
N MET A 1 7.77 11.82 -36.32
CA MET A 1 6.92 10.99 -37.20
C MET A 1 5.52 11.58 -37.15
N TYR A 2 5.01 12.11 -38.25
CA TYR A 2 3.66 12.67 -38.29
C TYR A 2 2.65 11.52 -38.35
N VAL A 3 1.73 11.47 -37.39
CA VAL A 3 0.61 10.53 -37.40
C VAL A 3 -0.56 11.26 -38.06
N TYR A 4 -0.93 10.81 -39.26
CA TYR A 4 -2.09 11.36 -39.96
C TYR A 4 -3.35 10.72 -39.38
N HIS A 5 -4.26 11.56 -38.89
CA HIS A 5 -5.57 11.14 -38.41
C HIS A 5 -6.55 11.17 -39.57
N TYR A 6 -6.98 9.99 -39.99
CA TYR A 6 -8.04 9.82 -40.98
C TYR A 6 -9.27 9.25 -40.26
N ASP A 7 -10.44 9.80 -40.57
CA ASP A 7 -11.70 9.19 -40.17
C ASP A 7 -11.95 7.88 -40.95
N GLU A 8 -12.92 7.09 -40.49
CA GLU A 8 -13.23 5.79 -41.09
C GLU A 8 -13.61 5.91 -42.57
N GLN A 9 -14.38 6.93 -42.94
CA GLN A 9 -14.87 7.09 -44.30
C GLN A 9 -13.72 7.41 -45.25
N THR A 10 -12.80 8.28 -44.84
CA THR A 10 -11.59 8.61 -45.59
C THR A 10 -10.68 7.38 -45.76
N LEU A 11 -10.49 6.58 -44.70
CA LEU A 11 -9.70 5.34 -44.79
C LEU A 11 -10.32 4.33 -45.76
N ARG A 12 -11.63 4.14 -45.70
CA ARG A 12 -12.34 3.25 -46.63
C ARG A 12 -12.21 3.71 -48.08
N GLN A 13 -12.33 5.01 -48.34
CA GLN A 13 -12.14 5.57 -49.69
C GLN A 13 -10.74 5.30 -50.21
N ILE A 14 -9.70 5.59 -49.41
CA ILE A 14 -8.30 5.34 -49.77
C ILE A 14 -8.07 3.85 -50.06
N ILE A 15 -8.58 2.95 -49.22
CA ILE A 15 -8.39 1.51 -49.40
C ILE A 15 -9.13 1.02 -50.64
N ARG A 16 -10.36 1.50 -50.91
CA ARG A 16 -11.10 1.17 -52.15
C ARG A 16 -10.39 1.62 -53.41
N GLU A 17 -9.78 2.80 -53.41
CA GLU A 17 -9.05 3.34 -54.55
C GLU A 17 -7.75 2.56 -54.84
N VAL A 18 -7.12 2.01 -53.81
CA VAL A 18 -5.82 1.33 -53.94
C VAL A 18 -5.96 -0.20 -54.07
N ARG A 19 -6.82 -0.84 -53.26
CA ARG A 19 -7.07 -2.29 -53.18
C ARG A 19 -8.49 -2.60 -52.65
N PRO A 20 -9.53 -2.53 -53.51
CA PRO A 20 -10.92 -2.68 -53.08
C PRO A 20 -11.24 -4.07 -52.50
N GLU A 21 -10.56 -5.13 -52.95
CA GLU A 21 -10.80 -6.51 -52.49
C GLU A 21 -10.33 -6.74 -51.04
N GLU A 22 -9.45 -5.88 -50.52
CA GLU A 22 -8.89 -6.01 -49.18
C GLU A 22 -9.60 -5.13 -48.13
N GLU A 23 -10.53 -4.25 -48.52
CA GLU A 23 -11.15 -3.26 -47.62
C GLU A 23 -11.75 -3.88 -46.36
N GLU A 24 -12.63 -4.87 -46.50
CA GLU A 24 -13.29 -5.49 -45.34
C GLU A 24 -12.29 -6.16 -44.40
N LYS A 25 -11.30 -6.85 -44.97
CA LYS A 25 -10.25 -7.54 -44.23
C LYS A 25 -9.39 -6.54 -43.45
N MET A 26 -8.97 -5.46 -44.10
CA MET A 26 -8.16 -4.41 -43.48
C MET A 26 -8.94 -3.69 -42.37
N MET A 27 -10.20 -3.33 -42.61
CA MET A 27 -11.05 -2.68 -41.61
C MET A 27 -11.32 -3.58 -40.40
N SER A 28 -11.57 -4.88 -40.62
CA SER A 28 -11.74 -5.87 -39.56
C SER A 28 -10.46 -6.01 -38.71
N GLN A 29 -9.30 -6.08 -39.37
CA GLN A 29 -8.01 -6.15 -38.67
C GLN A 29 -7.75 -4.88 -37.83
N PHE A 30 -8.04 -3.69 -38.36
CA PHE A 30 -7.90 -2.44 -37.60
C PHE A 30 -8.78 -2.42 -36.35
N ALA A 31 -10.04 -2.84 -36.48
CA ALA A 31 -10.94 -2.92 -35.34
C ALA A 31 -10.40 -3.88 -34.25
N GLN A 32 -9.94 -5.06 -34.65
CA GLN A 32 -9.37 -6.05 -33.73
C GLN A 32 -8.09 -5.55 -33.04
N ASP A 33 -7.23 -4.84 -33.78
CA ASP A 33 -5.98 -4.30 -33.23
C ASP A 33 -6.24 -3.17 -32.23
N ILE A 34 -7.20 -2.30 -32.53
CA ILE A 34 -7.66 -1.27 -31.58
C ILE A 34 -8.21 -1.93 -30.32
N GLU A 35 -9.12 -2.89 -30.46
CA GLU A 35 -9.73 -3.57 -29.33
C GLU A 35 -8.68 -4.27 -28.45
N ARG A 36 -7.74 -4.98 -29.07
CA ARG A 36 -6.63 -5.65 -28.37
C ARG A 36 -5.76 -4.64 -27.63
N LYS A 37 -5.42 -3.52 -28.27
CA LYS A 37 -4.57 -2.48 -27.68
C LYS A 37 -5.26 -1.80 -26.50
N VAL A 38 -6.53 -1.44 -26.65
CA VAL A 38 -7.33 -0.84 -25.57
C VAL A 38 -7.43 -1.79 -24.38
N LYS A 39 -7.79 -3.07 -24.61
CA LYS A 39 -7.85 -4.09 -23.55
C LYS A 39 -6.51 -4.24 -22.82
N SER A 40 -5.41 -4.32 -23.58
CA SER A 40 -4.07 -4.45 -23.01
C SER A 40 -3.66 -3.23 -22.18
N GLN A 41 -3.86 -2.02 -22.71
CA GLN A 41 -3.53 -0.78 -22.00
C GLN A 41 -4.36 -0.62 -20.73
N PHE A 42 -5.66 -0.92 -20.81
CA PHE A 42 -6.55 -0.84 -19.65
C PHE A 42 -6.17 -1.84 -18.57
N ALA A 43 -5.85 -3.09 -18.93
CA ALA A 43 -5.38 -4.10 -17.99
C ALA A 43 -4.07 -3.65 -17.31
N GLN A 44 -3.10 -3.12 -18.08
CA GLN A 44 -1.85 -2.59 -17.54
C GLN A 44 -2.07 -1.41 -16.59
N GLU A 45 -3.01 -0.52 -16.91
CA GLU A 45 -3.32 0.64 -16.07
C GLU A 45 -3.95 0.21 -14.75
N ILE A 46 -4.91 -0.73 -14.79
CA ILE A 46 -5.50 -1.32 -13.58
C ILE A 46 -4.40 -1.97 -12.74
N GLU A 47 -3.56 -2.82 -13.35
CA GLU A 47 -2.51 -3.53 -12.62
C GLU A 47 -1.56 -2.55 -11.93
N ARG A 48 -1.13 -1.49 -12.62
CA ARG A 48 -0.29 -0.44 -12.04
C ARG A 48 -0.96 0.28 -10.89
N LYS A 49 -2.23 0.69 -11.06
CA LYS A 49 -2.98 1.38 -10.00
C LYS A 49 -3.17 0.50 -8.78
N VAL A 50 -3.60 -0.74 -8.97
CA VAL A 50 -3.79 -1.72 -7.88
C VAL A 50 -2.48 -1.97 -7.14
N LYS A 51 -1.39 -2.24 -7.86
CA LYS A 51 -0.06 -2.43 -7.24
C LYS A 51 0.37 -1.21 -6.43
N SER A 52 0.24 -0.01 -6.99
CA SER A 52 0.61 1.24 -6.32
C SER A 52 -0.23 1.49 -5.06
N GLN A 53 -1.55 1.30 -5.14
CA GLN A 53 -2.45 1.52 -4.02
C GLN A 53 -2.20 0.51 -2.90
N LEU A 54 -2.04 -0.77 -3.25
CA LEU A 54 -1.75 -1.81 -2.29
C LEU A 54 -0.40 -1.59 -1.59
N ALA A 55 0.64 -1.21 -2.34
CA ALA A 55 1.95 -0.90 -1.77
C ALA A 55 1.86 0.27 -0.76
N GLN A 56 1.14 1.34 -1.11
CA GLN A 56 0.93 2.48 -0.21
C GLN A 56 0.14 2.11 1.04
N GLU A 57 -0.88 1.27 0.90
CA GLU A 57 -1.70 0.82 2.04
C GLU A 57 -0.88 -0.07 2.99
N ILE A 58 -0.09 -0.99 2.44
CA ILE A 58 0.82 -1.83 3.23
C ILE A 58 1.84 -0.96 3.95
N GLU A 59 2.51 -0.02 3.26
CA GLU A 59 3.49 0.86 3.90
C GLU A 59 2.86 1.67 5.04
N ARG A 60 1.65 2.20 4.83
CA ARG A 60 0.92 2.95 5.86
C ARG A 60 0.64 2.05 7.07
N LYS A 61 0.09 0.86 6.86
CA LYS A 61 -0.25 -0.08 7.94
C LYS A 61 0.99 -0.53 8.71
N VAL A 62 2.07 -0.86 8.02
CA VAL A 62 3.36 -1.24 8.65
C VAL A 62 3.91 -0.08 9.48
N ARG A 63 3.92 1.14 8.94
CA ARG A 63 4.41 2.32 9.65
C ARG A 63 3.55 2.63 10.88
N GLN A 64 2.23 2.52 10.76
CA GLN A 64 1.32 2.73 11.88
C GLN A 64 1.49 1.68 12.97
N GLY A 65 1.60 0.40 12.59
CA GLY A 65 1.88 -0.70 13.52
C GLY A 65 3.19 -0.49 14.26
N ALA A 66 4.28 -0.25 13.54
CA ALA A 66 5.60 -0.02 14.13
C ALA A 66 5.64 1.21 15.06
N LEU A 67 4.93 2.29 14.72
CA LEU A 67 4.84 3.46 15.59
C LEU A 67 4.05 3.17 16.86
N GLN A 68 2.96 2.41 16.75
CA GLN A 68 2.13 2.03 17.89
C GLN A 68 2.90 1.09 18.83
N GLU A 69 3.53 0.05 18.28
CA GLU A 69 4.37 -0.90 19.02
C GLU A 69 5.51 -0.16 19.74
N GLY A 70 6.26 0.70 19.04
CA GLY A 70 7.35 1.47 19.65
C GLY A 70 6.86 2.44 20.74
N LYS A 71 5.65 3.00 20.61
CA LYS A 71 5.06 3.84 21.66
C LYS A 71 4.68 3.02 22.89
N GLU A 72 4.06 1.85 22.70
CA GLU A 72 3.68 0.96 23.79
C GLU A 72 4.92 0.41 24.52
N GLU A 73 5.94 0.00 23.77
CA GLU A 73 7.22 -0.45 24.30
C GLU A 73 7.89 0.67 25.12
N GLY A 74 8.00 1.89 24.57
CA GLY A 74 8.59 3.02 25.29
C GLY A 74 7.82 3.43 26.55
N LEU A 75 6.48 3.39 26.53
CA LEU A 75 5.67 3.63 27.74
C LEU A 75 5.92 2.55 28.79
N ARG A 76 6.04 1.29 28.35
CA ARG A 76 6.29 0.17 29.25
C ARG A 76 7.71 0.19 29.84
N GLU A 77 8.72 0.47 29.03
CA GLU A 77 10.09 0.69 29.49
C GLU A 77 10.14 1.82 30.53
N LYS A 78 9.45 2.94 30.27
CA LYS A 78 9.38 4.05 31.22
C LYS A 78 8.70 3.65 32.53
N ALA A 79 7.61 2.90 32.47
CA ALA A 79 6.93 2.38 33.66
C ALA A 79 7.86 1.47 34.48
N VAL A 80 8.63 0.60 33.81
CA VAL A 80 9.63 -0.28 34.45
C VAL A 80 10.77 0.53 35.09
N GLU A 81 11.29 1.54 34.41
CA GLU A 81 12.33 2.44 34.93
C GLU A 81 11.85 3.16 36.20
N ILE A 82 10.63 3.71 36.17
CA ILE A 82 10.00 4.35 37.33
C ILE A 82 9.86 3.35 38.47
N ALA A 83 9.31 2.16 38.21
CA ALA A 83 9.11 1.15 39.25
C ALA A 83 10.42 0.75 39.93
N ARG A 84 11.49 0.51 39.15
CA ARG A 84 12.82 0.22 39.70
C ARG A 84 13.35 1.34 40.58
N ALA A 85 13.27 2.58 40.11
CA ALA A 85 13.75 3.73 40.88
C ALA A 85 12.99 3.96 42.19
N LEU A 86 11.71 3.59 42.26
CA LEU A 86 10.91 3.67 43.49
C LEU A 86 11.21 2.51 44.44
N LEU A 87 11.39 1.30 43.91
CA LEU A 87 11.84 0.14 44.70
C LEU A 87 13.22 0.36 45.31
N ASP A 88 14.16 0.95 44.56
CA ASP A 88 15.50 1.30 45.05
C ASP A 88 15.46 2.31 46.20
N LYS A 89 14.39 3.10 46.28
CA LYS A 89 14.13 4.04 47.39
C LYS A 89 13.41 3.37 48.57
N GLY A 90 13.13 2.08 48.50
CA GLY A 90 12.46 1.30 49.55
C GLY A 90 10.96 1.52 49.64
N MET A 91 10.30 2.03 48.59
CA MET A 91 8.84 2.14 48.55
C MET A 91 8.20 0.76 48.47
N ASP A 92 7.00 0.61 49.05
CA ASP A 92 6.31 -0.67 49.03
C ASP A 92 5.67 -0.96 47.66
N ILE A 93 5.43 -2.25 47.40
CA ILE A 93 4.95 -2.74 46.10
C ILE A 93 3.61 -2.10 45.69
N GLY A 94 2.72 -1.82 46.64
CA GLY A 94 1.43 -1.18 46.40
C GLY A 94 1.61 0.27 45.94
N GLU A 95 2.41 1.06 46.67
CA GLU A 95 2.74 2.44 46.28
C GLU A 95 3.45 2.49 44.92
N VAL A 96 4.37 1.57 44.66
CA VAL A 96 5.06 1.47 43.35
C VAL A 96 4.07 1.12 42.24
N SER A 97 3.10 0.23 42.50
CA SER A 97 2.04 -0.14 41.54
C SER A 97 1.20 1.06 41.15
N GLU A 98 0.78 1.86 42.13
CA GLU A 98 -0.04 3.05 41.89
C GLU A 98 0.70 4.12 41.06
N ILE A 99 1.99 4.35 41.34
CA ILE A 99 2.76 5.43 40.69
C ILE A 99 3.26 5.01 39.29
N SER A 100 3.75 3.78 39.14
CA SER A 100 4.30 3.31 37.87
C SER A 100 3.24 2.86 36.86
N GLY A 101 2.03 2.54 37.34
CA GLY A 101 0.96 1.97 36.53
C GLY A 101 1.19 0.50 36.14
N LEU A 102 2.21 -0.16 36.70
CA LEU A 102 2.40 -1.60 36.60
C LEU A 102 1.58 -2.33 37.65
N SER A 103 1.25 -3.59 37.39
CA SER A 103 0.64 -4.46 38.39
C SER A 103 1.66 -4.90 39.44
N GLU A 104 1.19 -5.17 40.66
CA GLU A 104 2.05 -5.70 41.72
C GLU A 104 2.76 -7.00 41.31
N GLU A 105 2.15 -7.85 40.48
CA GLU A 105 2.80 -9.07 39.98
C GLU A 105 4.01 -8.77 39.08
N GLU A 106 3.89 -7.77 38.21
CA GLU A 106 4.99 -7.31 37.37
C GLU A 106 6.11 -6.71 38.21
N ILE A 107 5.76 -5.94 39.23
CA ILE A 107 6.71 -5.34 40.17
C ILE A 107 7.44 -6.41 40.98
N ARG A 108 6.74 -7.45 41.47
CA ARG A 108 7.35 -8.60 42.16
C ARG A 108 8.39 -9.32 41.27
N LYS A 109 8.13 -9.42 39.97
CA LYS A 109 9.10 -10.00 39.01
C LYS A 109 10.33 -9.11 38.82
N LEU A 110 10.16 -7.79 38.88
CA LEU A 110 11.26 -6.83 38.82
C LEU A 110 12.15 -6.90 40.06
N SER A 111 11.58 -7.14 41.25
CA SER A 111 12.33 -7.28 42.51
C SER A 111 13.01 -8.65 42.70
N ALA A 112 12.68 -9.64 41.86
CA ALA A 112 13.22 -10.99 41.95
C ALA A 112 14.57 -11.17 41.22
N HIS A 113 15.12 -10.10 40.65
CA HIS A 113 16.41 -10.02 39.97
C HIS A 113 17.29 -8.98 40.64
#